data_AF-A0A6T7DWK3-F1
#
_entry.id   AF-A0A6T7DWK3-F1
#
_cell.length_a   1.000
_cell.length_b   1.000
_cell.length_c   1.000
_cell.angle_alpha   90.00
_cell.angle_beta   90.00
_cell.angle_gamma   90.00
#
_symmetry.space_group_name_H-M   'P 1'
#
loop_
_entity.id
_entity.type
_entity.pdbx_description
1 polymer ?
#
loop_
_entity_poly.entity_id
_entity_poly.type
_entity_poly.pdbx_seq_one_letter_code
_entity_poly.pdbx_strand_id
1 'polypeptide(L)'
;MAAMVPATPPTAEEQAQKDADIRALLTNKANPRGIPTVRFIDDVDTFMKTNELTTEVLIGAFTELHQKYKMMEQQLVRQKASLKNKIPDIENTLDLVTILKEKQDEEEEMTVNYPLCDTVHARANVNTNGTVCLWLGANVMVEYSYDEALDMLEKNLTSSRAKLQETSEDQDHLKDQSITLEVVMARVFNHNVKTRRLEKEAAEAAAKAKSIES
;
A
#
# COMPACT_ATOMS: atom_id res chain seq x y z
N MET A 1 -18.56 -29.53 48.45
CA MET A 1 -18.13 -28.20 47.95
C MET A 1 -16.92 -28.41 47.06
N ALA A 2 -17.11 -28.60 45.76
CA ALA A 2 -16.01 -28.62 44.79
C ALA A 2 -15.87 -27.19 44.25
N ALA A 3 -14.75 -26.55 44.57
CA ALA A 3 -14.45 -25.19 44.14
C ALA A 3 -14.35 -25.14 42.61
N MET A 4 -15.20 -24.32 42.01
CA MET A 4 -15.17 -24.01 40.59
C MET A 4 -13.90 -23.20 40.32
N VAL A 5 -12.92 -23.82 39.67
CA VAL A 5 -11.69 -23.14 39.23
C VAL A 5 -12.08 -22.12 38.17
N PRO A 6 -11.77 -20.82 38.33
CA PRO A 6 -12.04 -19.83 37.31
C PRO A 6 -11.16 -20.12 36.09
N ALA A 7 -11.78 -20.16 34.91
CA ALA A 7 -11.08 -20.31 33.64
C ALA A 7 -9.97 -19.26 33.52
N THR A 8 -8.74 -19.73 33.36
CA THR A 8 -7.55 -18.89 33.22
C THR A 8 -7.72 -18.05 31.94
N PRO A 9 -7.52 -16.71 32.00
CA PRO A 9 -7.60 -15.88 30.80
C PRO A 9 -6.57 -16.36 29.76
N PRO A 10 -6.92 -16.40 28.47
CA PRO A 10 -6.04 -16.90 27.42
C PRO A 10 -4.75 -16.10 27.40
N THR A 11 -3.62 -16.81 27.30
CA THR A 11 -2.29 -16.23 27.24
C THR A 11 -2.13 -15.33 26.00
N ALA A 12 -1.28 -14.30 26.06
CA ALA A 12 -1.08 -13.37 24.94
C ALA A 12 -0.69 -14.07 23.61
N GLU A 13 -0.04 -15.23 23.71
CA GLU A 13 0.31 -16.10 22.57
C GLU A 13 -0.92 -16.81 21.96
N GLU A 14 -1.90 -17.23 22.76
CA GLU A 14 -3.16 -17.82 22.27
C GLU A 14 -4.07 -16.79 21.61
N GLN A 15 -4.08 -15.55 22.10
CA GLN A 15 -4.81 -14.44 21.48
C GLN A 15 -4.18 -14.08 20.12
N ALA A 16 -2.86 -13.98 20.05
CA ALA A 16 -2.15 -13.72 18.81
C ALA A 16 -2.36 -14.83 17.76
N GLN A 17 -2.43 -16.09 18.19
CA GLN A 17 -2.70 -17.23 17.31
C GLN A 17 -4.13 -17.18 16.75
N LYS A 18 -5.13 -16.90 17.60
CA LYS A 18 -6.54 -16.73 17.16
C LYS A 18 -6.71 -15.55 16.20
N ASP A 19 -6.03 -14.44 16.45
CA ASP A 19 -6.05 -13.28 15.55
C ASP A 19 -5.38 -13.61 14.20
N ALA A 20 -4.35 -14.45 14.18
CA ALA A 20 -3.72 -14.92 12.95
C ALA A 20 -4.64 -15.85 12.15
N ASP A 21 -5.34 -16.77 12.82
CA ASP A 21 -6.30 -17.69 12.20
C ASP A 21 -7.51 -16.93 11.61
N ILE A 22 -8.01 -15.90 12.31
CA ILE A 22 -9.09 -15.04 11.81
C ILE A 22 -8.64 -14.28 10.56
N ARG A 23 -7.42 -13.72 10.53
CA ARG A 23 -6.90 -13.04 9.33
C ARG A 23 -6.76 -13.98 8.13
N ALA A 24 -6.37 -15.23 8.36
CA ALA A 24 -6.28 -16.25 7.31
C ALA A 24 -7.66 -16.66 6.77
N LEU A 25 -8.72 -16.55 7.59
CA LEU A 25 -10.09 -16.80 7.14
C LEU A 25 -10.66 -15.65 6.29
N LEU A 26 -10.19 -14.42 6.52
CA LEU A 26 -10.66 -13.20 5.86
C LEU A 26 -9.92 -12.89 4.55
N THR A 27 -8.74 -13.46 4.33
CA THR A 27 -7.91 -13.18 3.16
C THR A 27 -7.61 -14.45 2.37
N ASN A 28 -7.70 -14.36 1.05
CA ASN A 28 -7.25 -15.38 0.10
C ASN A 28 -5.74 -15.22 -0.16
N LYS A 29 -5.15 -16.12 -0.97
CA LYS A 29 -3.75 -16.01 -1.40
C LYS A 29 -3.45 -14.61 -1.91
N ALA A 30 -2.39 -14.00 -1.38
CA ALA A 30 -1.93 -12.68 -1.77
C ALA A 30 -1.58 -12.63 -3.26
N ASN A 31 -1.73 -11.44 -3.85
CA ASN A 31 -1.17 -11.14 -5.17
C ASN A 31 0.35 -11.44 -5.17
N PRO A 32 1.03 -11.76 -6.30
CA PRO A 32 2.50 -11.85 -6.43
C PRO A 32 3.35 -10.81 -5.68
N ARG A 33 2.78 -9.67 -5.27
CA ARG A 33 3.43 -8.59 -4.52
C ARG A 33 3.10 -8.54 -3.02
N GLY A 34 2.36 -9.51 -2.49
CA GLY A 34 2.12 -9.67 -1.07
C GLY A 34 0.92 -8.89 -0.51
N ILE A 35 0.13 -8.21 -1.35
CA ILE A 35 -1.13 -7.58 -0.92
C ILE A 35 -2.17 -8.69 -0.70
N PRO A 36 -2.71 -8.84 0.53
CA PRO A 36 -3.75 -9.83 0.80
C PRO A 36 -5.00 -9.55 -0.04
N THR A 37 -5.61 -10.57 -0.62
CA THR A 37 -6.89 -10.45 -1.33
C THR A 37 -8.03 -10.72 -0.36
N VAL A 38 -9.03 -9.87 -0.30
CA VAL A 38 -10.19 -10.06 0.58
C VAL A 38 -11.03 -11.22 0.09
N ARG A 39 -11.40 -12.13 1.00
CA ARG A 39 -12.37 -13.17 0.71
C ARG A 39 -13.77 -12.58 0.75
N PHE A 40 -14.50 -12.69 -0.37
CA PHE A 40 -15.90 -12.30 -0.39
C PHE A 40 -16.75 -13.29 0.41
N ILE A 41 -17.59 -12.76 1.30
CA ILE A 41 -18.53 -13.55 2.11
C ILE A 41 -19.95 -13.25 1.63
N ASP A 42 -20.57 -14.23 0.99
CA ASP A 42 -21.95 -14.14 0.51
C ASP A 42 -22.96 -14.34 1.63
N ASP A 43 -22.80 -15.41 2.41
CA ASP A 43 -23.67 -15.72 3.54
C ASP A 43 -22.90 -15.60 4.86
N VAL A 44 -23.15 -14.49 5.56
CA VAL A 44 -22.54 -14.18 6.86
C VAL A 44 -22.99 -15.17 7.93
N ASP A 45 -24.24 -15.66 7.88
CA ASP A 45 -24.78 -16.60 8.87
C ASP A 45 -24.05 -17.94 8.82
N THR A 46 -23.88 -18.49 7.62
CA THR A 46 -23.19 -19.77 7.42
C THR A 46 -21.70 -19.64 7.73
N PHE A 47 -21.07 -18.53 7.34
CA PHE A 47 -19.67 -18.28 7.63
C PHE A 47 -19.38 -18.17 9.14
N MET A 48 -20.25 -17.49 9.88
CA MET A 48 -20.10 -17.37 11.34
C MET A 48 -20.31 -18.71 12.06
N LYS A 49 -21.32 -19.49 11.67
CA LYS A 49 -21.61 -20.81 12.27
C LYS A 49 -20.50 -21.82 12.01
N THR A 50 -19.90 -21.81 10.82
CA THR A 50 -18.84 -22.75 10.44
C THR A 50 -17.55 -22.51 11.23
N ASN A 51 -17.29 -21.26 11.62
CA ASN A 51 -16.04 -20.85 12.25
C ASN A 51 -16.21 -20.45 13.74
N GLU A 52 -17.39 -20.69 14.33
CA GLU A 52 -17.71 -20.38 15.74
C GLU A 52 -17.34 -18.93 16.15
N LEU A 53 -17.49 -17.98 15.23
CA LEU A 53 -17.11 -16.58 15.41
C LEU A 53 -18.29 -15.73 15.90
N THR A 54 -18.04 -14.83 16.85
CA THR A 54 -19.00 -13.79 17.22
C THR A 54 -18.93 -12.62 16.25
N THR A 55 -20.05 -11.90 16.08
CA THR A 55 -20.10 -10.77 15.14
C THR A 55 -19.16 -9.65 15.55
N GLU A 56 -18.92 -9.47 16.85
CA GLU A 56 -18.04 -8.43 17.39
C GLU A 56 -16.57 -8.70 17.04
N VAL A 57 -16.13 -9.95 17.14
CA VAL A 57 -14.77 -10.37 16.74
C VAL A 57 -14.57 -10.18 15.23
N LEU A 58 -15.57 -10.55 14.43
CA LEU A 58 -15.52 -10.41 12.97
C LEU A 58 -15.46 -8.94 12.53
N ILE A 59 -16.25 -8.05 13.15
CA ILE A 59 -16.21 -6.61 12.90
C ILE A 59 -14.84 -6.03 13.31
N GLY A 60 -14.30 -6.45 14.45
CA GLY A 60 -12.97 -6.05 14.90
C GLY A 60 -11.88 -6.41 13.88
N ALA A 61 -11.90 -7.66 13.39
CA ALA A 61 -10.93 -8.14 12.41
C ALA A 61 -11.03 -7.42 11.06
N PHE A 62 -12.24 -7.15 10.56
CA PHE A 62 -12.42 -6.35 9.34
C PHE A 62 -11.97 -4.90 9.50
N THR A 63 -12.20 -4.30 10.67
CA THR A 63 -11.73 -2.94 10.98
C THR A 63 -10.20 -2.88 10.96
N GLU A 64 -9.54 -3.87 11.55
CA GLU A 64 -8.08 -3.96 11.53
C GLU A 64 -7.53 -4.15 10.12
N LEU A 65 -8.16 -5.02 9.31
CA LEU A 65 -7.78 -5.22 7.92
C LEU A 65 -7.95 -3.93 7.09
N HIS A 66 -9.01 -3.17 7.33
CA HIS A 66 -9.25 -1.88 6.67
C HIS A 66 -8.16 -0.87 7.00
N GLN A 67 -7.75 -0.78 8.27
CA GLN A 67 -6.64 0.08 8.69
C GLN A 67 -5.33 -0.30 7.98
N LYS A 68 -5.05 -1.60 7.83
CA LYS A 68 -3.86 -2.08 7.09
C LYS A 68 -3.90 -1.70 5.62
N TYR A 69 -5.02 -1.89 4.94
CA TYR A 69 -5.14 -1.46 3.54
C TYR A 69 -4.98 0.04 3.38
N LYS A 70 -5.57 0.83 4.27
CA LYS A 70 -5.39 2.29 4.26
C LYS A 70 -3.93 2.71 4.43
N MET A 71 -3.17 2.04 5.30
CA MET A 71 -1.73 2.30 5.46
C MET A 71 -0.95 1.92 4.20
N MET A 72 -1.23 0.76 3.60
CA MET A 72 -0.62 0.33 2.34
C MET A 72 -0.94 1.28 1.19
N GLU A 73 -2.17 1.79 1.12
CA GLU A 73 -2.61 2.72 0.08
C GLU A 73 -1.82 4.03 0.18
N GLN A 74 -1.71 4.59 1.39
CA GLN A 74 -0.92 5.79 1.63
C GLN A 74 0.56 5.60 1.24
N GLN A 75 1.12 4.41 1.51
CA GLN A 75 2.48 4.08 1.12
C GLN A 75 2.63 4.05 -0.41
N LEU A 76 1.74 3.35 -1.12
CA LEU A 76 1.79 3.27 -2.60
C LEU A 76 1.58 4.63 -3.25
N VAL A 77 0.67 5.47 -2.72
CA VAL A 77 0.46 6.84 -3.21
C VAL A 77 1.73 7.67 -3.08
N ARG A 78 2.44 7.59 -1.94
CA ARG A 78 3.71 8.31 -1.73
C ARG A 78 4.80 7.80 -2.67
N GLN A 79 4.93 6.47 -2.83
CA GLN A 79 5.91 5.87 -3.73
C GLN A 79 5.66 6.27 -5.19
N LYS A 80 4.40 6.22 -5.64
CA LYS A 80 3.99 6.66 -6.98
C LYS A 80 4.31 8.14 -7.23
N ALA A 81 4.01 9.01 -6.26
CA ALA A 81 4.32 10.43 -6.35
C ALA A 81 5.83 10.68 -6.45
N SER A 82 6.64 9.98 -5.64
CA SER A 82 8.10 10.09 -5.70
C SER A 82 8.65 9.64 -7.06
N LEU A 83 8.15 8.52 -7.62
CA LEU A 83 8.55 8.04 -8.95
C LEU A 83 8.13 9.01 -10.06
N LYS A 84 6.93 9.59 -9.98
CA LYS A 84 6.45 10.59 -10.95
C LYS A 84 7.27 11.87 -10.97
N ASN A 85 7.86 12.26 -9.85
CA ASN A 85 8.77 13.40 -9.80
C ASN A 85 10.17 13.02 -10.31
N LYS A 86 10.65 11.82 -9.97
CA LYS A 86 12.01 11.36 -10.32
C LYS A 86 12.18 11.05 -11.82
N ILE A 87 11.15 10.52 -12.48
CA ILE A 87 11.25 10.11 -13.89
C ILE A 87 11.60 11.31 -14.81
N PRO A 88 10.89 12.46 -14.74
CA PRO A 88 11.26 13.64 -15.50
C PRO A 88 12.68 14.14 -15.20
N ASP A 89 13.13 14.06 -13.95
CA ASP A 89 14.50 14.46 -13.59
C ASP A 89 15.55 13.57 -14.29
N ILE A 90 15.30 12.26 -14.36
CA ILE A 90 16.18 11.32 -15.08
C ILE A 90 16.13 11.58 -16.58
N GLU A 91 14.96 11.82 -17.16
CA GLU A 91 14.77 12.15 -18.58
C GLU A 91 15.53 13.43 -18.96
N ASN A 92 15.35 14.50 -18.19
CA ASN A 92 16.07 15.76 -18.39
C ASN A 92 17.59 15.59 -18.29
N THR A 93 18.06 14.74 -17.36
CA THR A 93 19.49 14.46 -17.22
C THR A 93 20.03 13.68 -18.41
N LEU A 94 19.27 12.71 -18.93
CA LEU A 94 19.63 11.91 -20.10
C LEU A 94 19.69 12.77 -21.36
N ASP A 95 18.70 13.64 -21.56
CA ASP A 95 18.67 14.60 -22.66
C ASP A 95 19.90 15.54 -22.59
N LEU A 96 20.24 16.03 -21.40
CA LEU A 96 21.40 16.89 -21.20
C LEU A 96 22.72 16.19 -21.53
N VAL A 97 22.91 14.93 -21.08
CA VAL A 97 24.11 14.15 -21.42
C VAL A 97 24.18 13.88 -22.93
N THR A 98 23.05 13.64 -23.57
CA THR A 98 22.97 13.44 -25.03
C THR A 98 23.41 14.70 -25.78
N ILE A 99 22.91 15.88 -25.38
CA ILE A 99 23.32 17.16 -25.99
C ILE A 99 24.82 17.42 -25.76
N LEU A 100 25.35 17.12 -24.56
CA LEU A 100 26.78 17.28 -24.29
C LEU A 100 27.64 16.37 -25.17
N LYS A 101 27.18 15.14 -25.43
CA LYS A 101 27.84 14.19 -26.33
C LYS A 101 27.82 14.67 -27.78
N GLU A 102 26.67 15.11 -28.28
CA GLU A 102 26.55 15.67 -29.64
C GLU A 102 27.47 16.89 -29.83
N LYS A 103 27.54 17.78 -28.83
CA LYS A 103 28.42 18.95 -28.87
C LYS A 103 29.91 18.60 -28.79
N GLN A 104 30.25 17.48 -28.16
CA GLN A 104 31.60 16.94 -28.21
C GLN A 104 31.96 16.48 -29.62
N ASP A 105 31.05 15.77 -30.29
CA ASP A 105 31.26 15.26 -31.65
C ASP A 105 31.37 16.40 -32.68
N GLU A 106 30.71 17.53 -32.42
CA GLU A 106 30.78 18.77 -33.23
C GLU A 106 32.01 19.66 -32.90
N GLU A 107 32.80 19.32 -31.88
CA GLU A 107 33.90 20.14 -31.33
C GLU A 107 33.48 21.60 -31.02
N GLU A 108 32.23 21.80 -30.57
CA GLU A 108 31.66 23.13 -30.30
C GLU A 108 31.63 23.46 -28.79
N GLU A 109 32.11 24.64 -28.43
CA GLU A 109 32.02 25.17 -27.07
C GLU A 109 30.59 25.62 -26.74
N MET A 110 30.04 25.17 -25.61
CA MET A 110 28.68 25.52 -25.20
C MET A 110 28.70 26.64 -24.15
N THR A 111 28.11 27.79 -24.50
CA THR A 111 27.82 28.84 -23.50
C THR A 111 26.49 28.56 -22.80
N VAL A 112 26.52 28.31 -21.50
CA VAL A 112 25.33 28.09 -20.67
C VAL A 112 25.21 29.14 -19.58
N ASN A 113 23.97 29.42 -19.16
CA ASN A 113 23.72 30.16 -17.94
C ASN A 113 23.33 29.15 -16.85
N TYR A 114 24.20 28.95 -15.86
CA TYR A 114 23.95 28.02 -14.77
C TYR A 114 23.48 28.78 -13.52
N PRO A 115 22.54 28.22 -12.73
CA PRO A 115 22.04 28.86 -11.53
C PRO A 115 23.09 28.78 -10.40
N LEU A 116 23.41 29.93 -9.79
CA LEU A 116 24.14 30.02 -8.51
C LEU A 116 23.17 29.99 -7.33
N CYS A 117 22.01 30.62 -7.50
CA CYS A 117 20.83 30.51 -6.65
C CYS A 117 19.56 30.72 -7.50
N ASP A 118 18.38 30.54 -6.91
CA ASP A 118 17.09 30.60 -7.63
C ASP A 118 16.88 31.89 -8.46
N THR A 119 17.50 33.02 -8.04
CA THR A 119 17.36 34.32 -8.72
C THR A 119 18.63 34.80 -9.41
N VAL A 120 19.78 34.12 -9.24
CA VAL A 120 21.07 34.55 -9.77
C VAL A 120 21.67 33.46 -10.66
N HIS A 121 21.93 33.81 -11.90
CA HIS A 121 22.52 32.94 -12.90
C HIS A 121 23.86 33.50 -13.33
N ALA A 122 24.84 32.62 -13.56
CA ALA A 122 26.14 32.98 -14.09
C ALA A 122 26.33 32.36 -15.48
N ARG A 123 26.98 33.12 -16.36
CA ARG A 123 27.36 32.64 -17.69
C ARG A 123 28.67 31.87 -17.59
N ALA A 124 28.69 30.63 -18.07
CA ALA A 124 29.88 29.82 -18.20
C ALA A 124 30.04 29.33 -19.64
N ASN A 125 31.28 29.18 -20.06
CA ASN A 125 31.63 28.43 -21.25
C ASN A 125 32.04 27.02 -20.81
N VAL A 126 31.37 26.01 -21.33
CA VAL A 126 31.55 24.60 -20.97
C VAL A 126 32.29 23.91 -22.09
N ASN A 127 33.46 23.36 -21.74
CA ASN A 127 34.21 22.49 -22.64
C ASN A 127 33.74 21.04 -22.47
N THR A 128 33.46 20.36 -23.57
CA THR A 128 32.95 18.99 -23.63
C THR A 128 34.11 18.00 -23.46
N ASN A 129 34.57 17.83 -22.22
CA ASN A 129 35.71 16.96 -21.89
C ASN A 129 35.41 15.45 -21.95
N GLY A 130 34.22 15.04 -22.39
CA GLY A 130 33.84 13.62 -22.55
C GLY A 130 33.36 12.91 -21.28
N THR A 131 33.35 13.59 -20.13
CA THR A 131 32.92 13.04 -18.84
C THR A 131 31.85 13.90 -18.16
N VAL A 132 31.02 13.27 -17.33
CA VAL A 132 30.03 13.91 -16.46
C VAL A 132 30.14 13.36 -15.03
N CYS A 133 29.85 14.21 -14.05
CA CYS A 133 29.77 13.80 -12.65
C CYS A 133 28.31 13.57 -12.24
N LEU A 134 27.97 12.35 -11.85
CA LEU A 134 26.62 11.98 -11.40
C LEU A 134 26.57 11.78 -9.89
N TRP A 135 25.49 12.25 -9.26
CA TRP A 135 25.24 12.05 -7.84
C TRP A 135 24.47 10.74 -7.60
N LEU A 136 25.10 9.78 -6.92
CA LEU A 136 24.51 8.47 -6.63
C LEU A 136 23.73 8.43 -5.31
N GLY A 137 23.86 9.47 -4.49
CA GLY A 137 23.31 9.52 -3.13
C GLY A 137 24.38 9.22 -2.07
N ALA A 138 23.96 9.19 -0.80
CA ALA A 138 24.84 8.92 0.35
C ALA A 138 26.14 9.75 0.39
N ASN A 139 26.10 11.01 -0.07
CA ASN A 139 27.24 11.92 -0.19
C ASN A 139 28.33 11.45 -1.17
N VAL A 140 27.94 10.66 -2.18
CA VAL A 140 28.86 10.13 -3.20
C VAL A 140 28.50 10.68 -4.58
N MET A 141 29.51 11.26 -5.22
CA MET A 141 29.51 11.68 -6.62
C MET A 141 30.57 10.88 -7.37
N VAL A 142 30.25 10.40 -8.57
CA VAL A 142 31.18 9.60 -9.40
C VAL A 142 31.23 10.18 -10.80
N GLU A 143 32.42 10.23 -11.36
CA GLU A 143 32.68 10.61 -12.75
C GLU A 143 32.45 9.42 -13.68
N TYR A 144 31.71 9.65 -14.75
CA TYR A 144 31.41 8.69 -15.80
C TYR A 144 31.73 9.27 -17.17
N SER A 145 32.12 8.43 -18.11
CA SER A 145 32.09 8.80 -19.53
C SER A 145 30.65 9.02 -20.00
N TYR A 146 30.44 9.76 -21.09
CA TYR A 146 29.09 9.97 -21.63
C TYR A 146 28.37 8.65 -21.95
N ASP A 147 29.07 7.66 -22.50
CA ASP A 147 28.49 6.35 -22.83
C ASP A 147 28.04 5.57 -21.59
N GLU A 148 28.87 5.54 -20.54
CA GLU A 148 28.52 4.89 -19.27
C GLU A 148 27.38 5.60 -18.56
N ALA A 149 27.37 6.94 -18.60
CA ALA A 149 26.30 7.74 -18.03
C ALA A 149 24.96 7.49 -18.73
N LEU A 150 24.95 7.44 -20.07
CA LEU A 150 23.74 7.14 -20.84
C LEU A 150 23.20 5.74 -20.53
N ASP A 151 24.04 4.71 -20.58
CA ASP A 151 23.64 3.33 -20.27
C ASP A 151 23.12 3.20 -18.82
N MET A 152 23.77 3.85 -17.86
CA MET A 152 23.31 3.88 -16.47
C MET A 152 21.96 4.59 -16.33
N LEU A 153 21.78 5.76 -16.95
CA LEU A 153 20.56 6.55 -16.87
C LEU A 153 19.39 5.83 -17.57
N GLU A 154 19.61 5.20 -18.73
CA GLU A 154 18.62 4.40 -19.45
C GLU A 154 18.14 3.19 -18.63
N LYS A 155 19.07 2.46 -18.01
CA LYS A 155 18.74 1.35 -17.10
C LYS A 155 17.93 1.83 -15.90
N ASN A 156 18.30 2.97 -15.31
CA ASN A 156 17.59 3.56 -14.18
C ASN A 156 16.19 4.06 -14.57
N LEU A 157 16.06 4.67 -15.74
CA LEU A 157 14.79 5.13 -16.31
C LEU A 157 13.86 3.95 -16.58
N THR A 158 14.36 2.89 -17.21
CA THR A 158 13.59 1.66 -17.48
C THR A 158 13.12 1.01 -16.17
N SER A 159 14.02 0.89 -15.18
CA SER A 159 13.67 0.36 -13.86
C SER A 159 12.64 1.23 -13.14
N SER A 160 12.77 2.56 -13.22
CA SER A 160 11.85 3.50 -12.58
C SER A 160 10.46 3.50 -13.23
N ARG A 161 10.39 3.40 -14.57
CA ARG A 161 9.11 3.25 -15.31
C ARG A 161 8.44 1.92 -14.99
N ALA A 162 9.18 0.81 -14.96
CA ALA A 162 8.66 -0.49 -14.55
C ALA A 162 8.08 -0.44 -13.13
N LYS A 163 8.82 0.12 -12.17
CA LYS A 163 8.35 0.31 -10.79
C LYS A 163 7.10 1.19 -10.71
N LEU A 164 7.01 2.23 -11.54
CA LEU A 164 5.83 3.11 -11.58
C LEU A 164 4.59 2.33 -12.05
N GLN A 165 4.75 1.52 -13.09
CA GLN A 165 3.69 0.67 -13.60
C GLN A 165 3.22 -0.33 -12.53
N GLU A 166 4.15 -1.09 -11.95
CA GLU A 166 3.87 -2.06 -10.89
C GLU A 166 3.17 -1.41 -9.69
N THR A 167 3.67 -0.25 -9.22
CA THR A 167 3.05 0.50 -8.13
C THR A 167 1.63 0.96 -8.48
N SER A 168 1.38 1.28 -9.76
CA SER A 168 0.04 1.64 -10.21
C SER A 168 -0.92 0.46 -10.22
N GLU A 169 -0.47 -0.70 -10.71
CA GLU A 169 -1.25 -1.94 -10.72
C GLU A 169 -1.58 -2.39 -9.29
N ASP A 170 -0.61 -2.32 -8.37
CA ASP A 170 -0.81 -2.61 -6.95
C ASP A 170 -1.79 -1.63 -6.29
N GLN A 171 -1.72 -0.33 -6.65
CA GLN A 171 -2.65 0.67 -6.17
C GLN A 171 -4.08 0.37 -6.63
N ASP A 172 -4.27 -0.04 -7.88
CA ASP A 172 -5.59 -0.34 -8.42
C ASP A 172 -6.15 -1.63 -7.82
N HIS A 173 -5.33 -2.68 -7.67
CA HIS A 173 -5.71 -3.89 -6.93
C HIS A 173 -6.16 -3.56 -5.50
N LEU A 174 -5.41 -2.70 -4.80
CA LEU A 174 -5.71 -2.33 -3.43
C LEU A 174 -7.04 -1.57 -3.31
N LYS A 175 -7.39 -0.72 -4.29
CA LYS A 175 -8.70 -0.06 -4.33
C LYS A 175 -9.83 -1.08 -4.48
N ASP A 176 -9.69 -2.06 -5.37
CA ASP A 176 -10.68 -3.11 -5.57
C ASP A 176 -10.88 -3.94 -4.29
N GLN A 177 -9.78 -4.25 -3.60
CA GLN A 177 -9.83 -4.95 -2.31
C GLN A 177 -10.48 -4.09 -1.22
N SER A 178 -10.21 -2.78 -1.18
CA SER A 178 -10.86 -1.86 -0.24
C SER A 178 -12.37 -1.81 -0.45
N ILE A 179 -12.82 -1.71 -1.71
CA ILE A 179 -14.26 -1.73 -2.05
C ILE A 179 -14.89 -3.05 -1.60
N THR A 180 -14.25 -4.18 -1.92
CA THR A 180 -14.74 -5.51 -1.53
C THR A 180 -14.84 -5.64 -0.02
N LEU A 181 -13.83 -5.16 0.71
CA LEU A 181 -13.80 -5.13 2.16
C LEU A 181 -14.96 -4.31 2.74
N GLU A 182 -15.19 -3.11 2.22
CA GLU A 182 -16.27 -2.23 2.67
C GLU A 182 -17.65 -2.85 2.48
N VAL A 183 -17.87 -3.51 1.33
CA VAL A 183 -19.12 -4.23 1.06
C VAL A 183 -19.32 -5.38 2.04
N VAL A 184 -18.29 -6.19 2.28
CA VAL A 184 -18.36 -7.32 3.23
C VAL A 184 -18.58 -6.80 4.66
N MET A 185 -17.88 -5.75 5.06
CA MET A 185 -18.03 -5.12 6.37
C MET A 185 -19.46 -4.61 6.58
N ALA A 186 -20.06 -3.95 5.59
CA ALA A 186 -21.45 -3.49 5.64
C ALA A 186 -22.45 -4.66 5.78
N ARG A 187 -22.22 -5.78 5.09
CA ARG A 187 -23.05 -6.99 5.24
C ARG A 187 -22.99 -7.55 6.66
N VAL A 188 -21.82 -7.60 7.27
CA VAL A 188 -21.63 -8.06 8.65
C VAL A 188 -22.33 -7.11 9.64
N PHE A 189 -22.26 -5.79 9.43
CA PHE A 189 -23.00 -4.84 10.25
C PHE A 189 -24.52 -5.01 10.12
N ASN A 190 -25.03 -5.17 8.90
CA ASN A 190 -26.46 -5.40 8.66
C ASN A 190 -26.94 -6.70 9.34
N HIS A 191 -26.11 -7.74 9.28
CA HIS A 191 -26.35 -9.00 9.99
C HIS A 191 -26.38 -8.82 11.52
N ASN A 192 -25.42 -8.08 12.08
CA ASN A 192 -25.39 -7.77 13.52
C ASN A 192 -26.69 -7.09 13.97
N VAL A 193 -27.11 -6.05 13.25
CA VAL A 193 -28.34 -5.29 13.55
C VAL A 193 -29.57 -6.19 13.46
N LYS A 194 -29.67 -7.03 12.43
CA LYS A 194 -30.79 -7.98 12.26
C LYS A 194 -30.85 -8.97 13.43
N THR A 195 -29.72 -9.54 13.81
CA THR A 195 -29.62 -10.50 14.92
C THR A 195 -30.05 -9.86 16.23
N ARG A 196 -29.53 -8.67 16.56
CA ARG A 196 -29.92 -7.91 17.76
C ARG A 196 -31.40 -7.52 17.78
N ARG A 197 -32.00 -7.23 16.62
CA ARG A 197 -33.44 -6.91 16.55
C ARG A 197 -34.29 -8.14 16.86
N LEU A 198 -33.94 -9.29 16.27
CA LEU A 198 -34.62 -10.56 16.51
C LEU A 198 -34.50 -11.01 17.98
N GLU A 199 -33.33 -10.84 18.60
CA GLU A 199 -33.12 -11.14 20.02
C GLU A 199 -34.00 -10.26 20.93
N LYS A 200 -34.13 -8.96 20.62
CA LYS A 200 -35.02 -8.06 21.37
C LYS A 200 -36.49 -8.41 21.18
N GLU A 201 -36.92 -8.67 19.95
CA GLU A 201 -38.30 -9.10 19.64
C GLU A 201 -38.65 -10.41 20.36
N ALA A 202 -37.72 -11.37 20.40
CA ALA A 202 -37.88 -12.63 21.13
C ALA A 202 -37.94 -12.42 22.65
N ALA A 203 -37.10 -11.54 23.21
CA ALA A 203 -37.11 -11.21 24.62
C ALA A 203 -38.43 -10.52 25.04
N GLU A 204 -38.94 -9.60 24.22
CA GLU A 204 -40.23 -8.93 24.45
C GLU A 204 -41.41 -9.91 24.33
N ALA A 205 -41.38 -10.84 23.38
CA ALA A 205 -42.39 -11.88 23.25
C ALA A 205 -42.39 -12.85 24.44
N ALA A 206 -41.20 -13.26 24.92
CA ALA A 206 -41.05 -14.09 26.11
C ALA A 206 -41.52 -13.38 27.39
N ALA A 207 -41.25 -12.07 27.51
CA ALA A 207 -41.73 -11.25 28.63
C ALA A 207 -43.27 -11.15 28.61
N LYS A 208 -43.89 -10.94 27.44
CA LYS A 208 -45.35 -10.93 27.30
C LYS A 208 -45.97 -12.29 27.62
N ALA A 209 -45.40 -13.39 27.16
CA ALA A 209 -45.88 -14.74 27.47
C ALA A 209 -45.87 -15.03 28.99
N LYS A 210 -44.79 -14.65 29.68
CA LYS A 210 -44.71 -14.78 31.15
C LYS A 210 -45.72 -13.91 31.90
N SER A 211 -46.08 -12.75 31.36
CA SER A 211 -47.09 -11.86 31.97
C SER A 211 -48.53 -12.30 31.75
N ILE A 212 -48.79 -13.26 30.85
CA ILE A 212 -50.12 -13.81 30.56
C ILE A 212 -50.39 -15.08 31.39
N GLU A 213 -49.34 -15.76 31.87
CA GLU A 213 -49.41 -16.95 32.75
C GLU A 213 -49.41 -16.65 34.27
N SER A 214 -49.30 -15.37 34.68
CA SER A 214 -49.45 -14.91 36.08
C SER A 214 -50.74 -14.11 36.24
#